data_AF-A0A0P1AC60-F1
#
_entry.id   AF-A0A0P1AC60-F1
#
_cell.length_a   1.000
_cell.length_b   1.000
_cell.length_c   1.000
_cell.angle_alpha   90.00
_cell.angle_beta   90.00
_cell.angle_gamma   90.00
#
_symmetry.space_group_name_H-M   'P 1'
#
loop_
_entity.id
_entity.type
_entity.pdbx_description
1 polymer ?
#
loop_
_entity_poly.entity_id
_entity_poly.type
_entity_poly.pdbx_seq_one_letter_code
_entity_poly.pdbx_strand_id
1 'polypeptide(L)'
;MTPRAFLFGAITIFTLSYANGYFVFRSVDLDPIPDLIDANQVQPFPQPQPETKSQKSAVKYKPSLYIDSGCHPYPAVQANGSLSSGVEWKHNPRASCRGSPLGSQVYSRSDWYKGKWAIMYTWYFPGALDPTTQFVSHWLWAIIWTNSPDPDESTLLAVTLPRLADGVKKYSPLHSKYVHNHTTVKIKSQQSFWLKMHGFELTSRSGEFQDLITLDQLTDEAKAALMTNHRPEHFANPPLQDLRFNEVLQMAFPF
;
A
#
# COMPACT_ATOMS: atom_id res chain seq x y z
N MET A 1 31.83 -37.61 -13.93
CA MET A 1 30.80 -36.90 -13.16
C MET A 1 31.22 -35.45 -13.05
N THR A 2 30.68 -34.60 -13.92
CA THR A 2 30.93 -33.15 -13.96
C THR A 2 29.86 -32.45 -13.13
N PRO A 3 30.22 -31.61 -12.14
CA PRO A 3 29.22 -30.74 -11.52
C PRO A 3 28.94 -29.58 -12.47
N ARG A 4 27.67 -29.43 -12.87
CA ARG A 4 27.14 -28.21 -13.48
C ARG A 4 27.04 -27.15 -12.40
N ALA A 5 27.76 -26.05 -12.56
CA ALA A 5 27.51 -24.83 -11.79
C ALA A 5 26.21 -24.19 -12.31
N PHE A 6 25.19 -24.11 -11.45
CA PHE A 6 24.06 -23.23 -11.65
C PHE A 6 24.49 -21.82 -11.24
N LEU A 7 24.62 -20.90 -12.21
CA LEU A 7 24.71 -19.48 -11.90
C LEU A 7 23.31 -18.97 -11.54
N PHE A 8 23.07 -18.73 -10.25
CA PHE A 8 22.04 -17.77 -9.83
C PHE A 8 22.67 -16.38 -9.93
N GLY A 9 22.12 -15.55 -10.82
CA GLY A 9 22.64 -14.22 -11.12
C GLY A 9 22.36 -13.23 -9.99
N ALA A 10 23.30 -13.06 -9.07
CA ALA A 10 23.45 -11.82 -8.32
C ALA A 10 24.55 -10.99 -9.01
N ILE A 11 24.20 -9.79 -9.48
CA ILE A 11 25.19 -8.83 -9.99
C ILE A 11 25.78 -8.12 -8.78
N THR A 12 26.94 -8.58 -8.30
CA THR A 12 27.70 -7.89 -7.25
C THR A 12 28.55 -6.79 -7.87
N ILE A 13 28.25 -5.53 -7.56
CA ILE A 13 29.10 -4.39 -7.95
C ILE A 13 30.06 -4.11 -6.80
N PHE A 14 31.36 -4.08 -7.10
CA PHE A 14 32.39 -3.66 -6.16
C PHE A 14 32.65 -2.17 -6.32
N THR A 15 32.35 -1.39 -5.29
CA THR A 15 32.77 0.01 -5.23
C THR A 15 34.14 0.11 -4.57
N LEU A 16 35.10 0.73 -5.25
CA LEU A 16 36.43 1.00 -4.71
C LEU A 16 36.39 2.29 -3.88
N SER A 17 36.71 2.20 -2.59
CA SER A 17 37.01 3.37 -1.77
C SER A 17 38.37 3.20 -1.10
N TYR A 18 39.19 4.24 -1.14
CA TYR A 18 40.51 4.26 -0.51
C TYR A 18 40.40 4.93 0.86
N ALA A 19 40.65 4.17 1.94
CA ALA A 19 40.65 4.69 3.31
C ALA A 19 41.79 4.04 4.11
N ASN A 20 42.56 4.85 4.85
CA ASN A 20 43.65 4.39 5.73
C ASN A 20 44.69 3.45 5.09
N GLY A 21 45.04 3.68 3.81
CA GLY A 21 46.09 2.91 3.14
C GLY A 21 45.68 1.52 2.64
N TYR A 22 44.40 1.17 2.74
CA TYR A 22 43.86 -0.10 2.24
C TYR A 22 42.67 0.13 1.30
N PHE A 23 42.54 -0.74 0.29
CA PHE A 23 41.32 -0.82 -0.52
C PHE A 23 40.26 -1.58 0.25
N VAL A 24 39.12 -0.95 0.51
CA VAL A 24 37.95 -1.61 1.13
C VAL A 24 37.02 -2.03 0.00
N PHE A 25 36.78 -3.33 -0.12
CA PHE A 25 35.76 -3.89 -1.01
C PHE A 25 34.43 -3.94 -0.24
N ARG A 26 33.47 -3.10 -0.63
CA ARG A 26 32.07 -3.29 -0.26
C ARG A 26 31.36 -4.02 -1.41
N SER A 27 30.82 -5.19 -1.15
CA SER A 27 29.81 -5.79 -2.01
C SER A 27 28.53 -4.96 -1.87
N VAL A 28 28.06 -4.40 -2.97
CA VAL A 28 26.67 -3.97 -3.08
C VAL A 28 25.95 -5.12 -3.75
N ASP A 29 25.23 -5.91 -2.96
CA ASP A 29 24.28 -6.87 -3.50
C ASP A 29 23.12 -6.04 -4.08
N LEU A 30 22.99 -6.05 -5.40
CA LEU A 30 21.80 -5.48 -6.02
C LEU A 30 20.64 -6.41 -5.68
N ASP A 31 19.63 -5.86 -5.01
CA ASP A 31 18.39 -6.60 -4.77
C ASP A 31 17.87 -7.14 -6.11
N PRO A 32 17.58 -8.45 -6.21
CA PRO A 32 17.07 -9.02 -7.45
C PRO A 32 15.78 -8.31 -7.84
N ILE A 33 15.66 -7.96 -9.13
CA ILE A 33 14.43 -7.39 -9.68
C ILE A 33 13.32 -8.42 -9.45
N PRO A 34 12.22 -8.07 -8.79
CA PRO A 34 11.14 -9.02 -8.51
C PRO A 34 10.44 -9.44 -9.80
N ASP A 35 10.03 -10.71 -9.83
CA ASP A 35 9.21 -11.24 -10.91
C ASP A 35 7.84 -10.54 -10.95
N LEU A 36 7.38 -10.20 -12.16
CA LEU A 36 6.05 -9.66 -12.39
C LEU A 36 5.09 -10.76 -12.86
N ILE A 37 3.96 -10.93 -12.18
CA ILE A 37 2.94 -11.95 -12.49
C ILE A 37 1.57 -11.34 -12.73
N ASP A 38 0.67 -12.06 -13.42
CA ASP A 38 -0.69 -11.59 -13.69
C ASP A 38 -1.41 -11.19 -12.39
N ALA A 39 -2.10 -10.04 -12.39
CA ALA A 39 -2.80 -9.52 -11.23
C ALA A 39 -3.80 -10.52 -10.60
N ASN A 40 -4.42 -11.39 -11.41
CA ASN A 40 -5.36 -12.42 -10.94
C ASN A 40 -4.67 -13.66 -10.38
N GLN A 41 -3.35 -13.77 -10.49
CA GLN A 41 -2.56 -14.91 -10.00
C GLN A 41 -1.78 -14.58 -8.73
N VAL A 42 -1.70 -13.30 -8.34
CA VAL A 42 -1.04 -12.89 -7.10
C VAL A 42 -1.84 -13.42 -5.91
N GLN A 43 -1.20 -14.23 -5.07
CA GLN A 43 -1.82 -14.77 -3.87
C GLN A 43 -1.86 -13.72 -2.76
N PRO A 44 -3.05 -13.41 -2.18
CA PRO A 44 -3.14 -12.55 -1.02
C PRO A 44 -2.60 -13.26 0.23
N PHE A 45 -2.20 -12.46 1.20
CA PHE A 45 -1.91 -12.89 2.55
C PHE A 45 -3.22 -12.99 3.34
N PRO A 46 -3.51 -14.12 3.99
CA PRO A 46 -4.60 -14.17 4.96
C PRO A 46 -4.29 -13.20 6.10
N GLN A 47 -5.33 -12.58 6.68
CA GLN A 47 -5.14 -11.68 7.82
C GLN A 47 -4.56 -12.47 9.02
N PRO A 48 -3.33 -12.20 9.48
CA PRO A 48 -2.75 -12.90 10.61
C PRO A 48 -3.42 -12.50 11.93
N GLN A 49 -3.24 -13.31 12.98
CA GLN A 49 -3.62 -12.91 14.33
C GLN A 49 -2.70 -11.77 14.80
N PRO A 50 -3.24 -10.65 15.32
CA PRO A 50 -2.42 -9.52 15.74
C PRO A 50 -1.79 -9.77 17.12
N GLU A 51 -0.47 -9.63 17.20
CA GLU A 51 0.32 -9.87 18.42
C GLU A 51 0.63 -8.56 19.14
N THR A 52 1.15 -7.57 18.41
CA THR A 52 1.58 -6.29 18.96
C THR A 52 0.42 -5.32 19.15
N LYS A 53 0.59 -4.29 20.00
CA LYS A 53 -0.42 -3.24 20.19
C LYS A 53 -0.75 -2.53 18.88
N SER A 54 0.26 -2.21 18.07
CA SER A 54 0.08 -1.57 16.76
C SER A 54 -0.71 -2.45 15.79
N GLN A 55 -0.43 -3.76 15.71
CA GLN A 55 -1.20 -4.69 14.88
C GLN A 55 -2.66 -4.79 15.34
N LYS A 56 -2.90 -4.90 16.65
CA LYS A 56 -4.27 -4.93 17.21
C LYS A 56 -5.03 -3.63 16.93
N SER A 57 -4.34 -2.48 17.03
CA SER A 57 -4.90 -1.17 16.69
C SER A 57 -5.23 -1.06 15.19
N ALA A 58 -4.36 -1.57 14.31
CA ALA A 58 -4.63 -1.64 12.87
C ALA A 58 -5.83 -2.56 12.54
N VAL A 59 -6.05 -3.64 13.29
CA VAL A 59 -7.27 -4.46 13.14
C VAL A 59 -8.51 -3.70 13.67
N LYS A 60 -8.41 -3.04 14.84
CA LYS A 60 -9.52 -2.28 15.46
C LYS A 60 -10.04 -1.16 14.56
N TYR A 61 -9.14 -0.40 13.93
CA TYR A 61 -9.47 0.76 13.10
C TYR A 61 -9.53 0.45 11.59
N LYS A 62 -9.55 -0.84 11.21
CA LYS A 62 -9.59 -1.24 9.81
C LYS A 62 -10.78 -0.56 9.09
N PRO A 63 -10.53 0.25 8.04
CA PRO A 63 -11.61 0.91 7.32
C PRO A 63 -12.44 -0.08 6.50
N SER A 64 -13.72 0.23 6.29
CA SER A 64 -14.52 -0.45 5.28
C SER A 64 -14.42 0.33 3.95
N LEU A 65 -14.22 -0.37 2.84
CA LEU A 65 -14.07 0.22 1.52
C LEU A 65 -15.26 -0.10 0.62
N TYR A 66 -16.03 0.91 0.23
CA TYR A 66 -17.11 0.82 -0.74
C TYR A 66 -16.59 1.22 -2.12
N ILE A 67 -16.57 0.28 -3.06
CA ILE A 67 -16.17 0.56 -4.44
C ILE A 67 -17.38 1.10 -5.21
N ASP A 68 -17.37 2.39 -5.49
CA ASP A 68 -18.43 3.06 -6.26
C ASP A 68 -18.19 2.95 -7.76
N SER A 69 -16.93 3.09 -8.17
CA SER A 69 -16.50 2.96 -9.56
C SER A 69 -15.00 2.70 -9.66
N GLY A 70 -14.58 2.13 -10.79
CA GLY A 70 -13.19 1.78 -11.07
C GLY A 70 -12.86 0.33 -10.74
N CYS A 71 -11.56 0.03 -10.61
CA CYS A 71 -11.10 -1.30 -10.25
C CYS A 71 -11.31 -1.59 -8.76
N HIS A 72 -11.47 -2.87 -8.43
CA HIS A 72 -11.41 -3.35 -7.07
C HIS A 72 -9.95 -3.43 -6.60
N PRO A 73 -9.70 -3.44 -5.28
CA PRO A 73 -8.37 -3.67 -4.74
C PRO A 73 -7.91 -5.11 -4.96
N TYR A 74 -6.62 -5.29 -5.26
CA TYR A 74 -5.96 -6.57 -5.51
C TYR A 74 -4.73 -6.70 -4.59
N PRO A 75 -4.25 -7.92 -4.33
CA PRO A 75 -2.92 -8.11 -3.76
C PRO A 75 -1.86 -7.62 -4.76
N ALA A 76 -0.90 -6.85 -4.25
CA ALA A 76 0.18 -6.27 -5.05
C ALA A 76 1.44 -7.12 -5.07
N VAL A 77 1.61 -7.95 -4.03
CA VAL A 77 2.77 -8.79 -3.78
C VAL A 77 2.28 -10.08 -3.14
N GLN A 78 2.96 -11.19 -3.42
CA GLN A 78 2.76 -12.47 -2.73
C GLN A 78 4.00 -12.86 -1.92
N ALA A 79 3.91 -13.94 -1.14
CA ALA A 79 4.92 -14.33 -0.14
C ALA A 79 6.37 -14.46 -0.66
N ASN A 80 6.59 -14.87 -1.91
CA ASN A 80 7.94 -15.04 -2.48
C ASN A 80 8.53 -13.73 -3.06
N GLY A 81 7.86 -12.59 -2.89
CA GLY A 81 8.31 -11.29 -3.44
C GLY A 81 7.88 -11.01 -4.87
N SER A 82 7.20 -11.93 -5.57
CA SER A 82 6.64 -11.63 -6.89
C SER A 82 5.56 -10.54 -6.80
N LEU A 83 5.59 -9.59 -7.72
CA LEU A 83 4.69 -8.43 -7.77
C LEU A 83 3.63 -8.58 -8.86
N SER A 84 2.49 -7.92 -8.64
CA SER A 84 1.47 -7.74 -9.68
C SER A 84 2.02 -6.94 -10.86
N SER A 85 1.86 -7.48 -12.07
CA SER A 85 2.10 -6.76 -13.33
C SER A 85 1.04 -5.69 -13.60
N GLY A 86 -0.10 -5.74 -12.91
CA GLY A 86 -1.24 -4.86 -13.15
C GLY A 86 -2.15 -5.38 -14.26
N VAL A 87 -3.00 -4.50 -14.78
CA VAL A 87 -3.91 -4.81 -15.88
C VAL A 87 -3.64 -3.83 -17.02
N GLU A 88 -3.27 -4.36 -18.19
CA GLU A 88 -3.09 -3.58 -19.40
C GLU A 88 -4.41 -2.98 -19.91
N TRP A 89 -4.30 -1.84 -20.60
CA TRP A 89 -5.41 -1.23 -21.33
C TRP A 89 -5.81 -2.08 -22.54
N LYS A 90 -6.83 -2.93 -22.39
CA LYS A 90 -7.56 -3.55 -23.51
C LYS A 90 -8.92 -2.85 -23.71
N HIS A 91 -9.65 -3.21 -24.77
CA HIS A 91 -10.91 -2.55 -25.18
C HIS A 91 -11.97 -2.37 -24.06
N ASN A 92 -11.91 -3.13 -22.95
CA ASN A 92 -12.76 -2.90 -21.77
C ASN A 92 -12.03 -3.25 -20.44
N PRO A 93 -11.27 -2.31 -19.85
CA PRO A 93 -10.49 -2.59 -18.64
C PRO A 93 -11.35 -2.76 -17.39
N ARG A 94 -12.60 -2.26 -17.40
CA ARG A 94 -13.54 -2.47 -16.28
C ARG A 94 -14.00 -3.91 -16.15
N ALA A 95 -13.83 -4.74 -17.18
CA ALA A 95 -14.14 -6.17 -17.10
C ALA A 95 -13.01 -6.95 -16.43
N SER A 96 -11.76 -6.50 -16.54
CA SER A 96 -10.57 -7.25 -16.12
C SER A 96 -10.10 -6.97 -14.69
N CYS A 97 -10.76 -6.06 -13.95
CA CYS A 97 -10.35 -5.68 -12.59
C CYS A 97 -11.50 -5.57 -11.58
N ARG A 98 -12.56 -6.39 -11.73
CA ARG A 98 -13.75 -6.38 -10.84
C ARG A 98 -13.56 -7.16 -9.52
N GLY A 99 -12.35 -7.64 -9.26
CA GLY A 99 -12.02 -8.43 -8.09
C GLY A 99 -11.17 -9.63 -8.50
N SER A 100 -10.06 -9.83 -7.79
CA SER A 100 -9.20 -10.98 -8.03
C SER A 100 -9.96 -12.27 -7.69
N PRO A 101 -9.82 -13.34 -8.48
CA PRO A 101 -10.40 -14.64 -8.14
C PRO A 101 -9.83 -15.23 -6.84
N LEU A 102 -8.67 -14.75 -6.38
CA LEU A 102 -8.00 -15.21 -5.17
C LEU A 102 -8.33 -14.36 -3.94
N GLY A 103 -9.05 -13.25 -4.10
CA GLY A 103 -9.39 -12.32 -3.02
C GLY A 103 -8.63 -11.00 -3.07
N SER A 104 -8.98 -10.10 -2.17
CA SER A 104 -8.44 -8.73 -2.11
C SER A 104 -7.48 -8.55 -0.93
N GLN A 105 -6.77 -7.42 -0.89
CA GLN A 105 -5.83 -7.11 0.19
C GLN A 105 -5.88 -5.62 0.56
N VAL A 106 -5.69 -5.35 1.85
CA VAL A 106 -5.26 -4.04 2.35
C VAL A 106 -3.95 -4.20 3.10
N TYR A 107 -3.02 -3.28 2.87
CA TYR A 107 -1.74 -3.23 3.57
C TYR A 107 -1.76 -2.10 4.59
N SER A 108 -0.97 -2.19 5.66
CA SER A 108 -0.81 -1.05 6.57
C SER A 108 0.59 -0.87 7.13
N ARG A 109 0.91 0.38 7.48
CA ARG A 109 2.07 0.76 8.28
C ARG A 109 1.64 1.84 9.27
N SER A 110 2.18 1.77 10.49
CA SER A 110 1.84 2.72 11.55
C SER A 110 3.10 3.29 12.18
N ASP A 111 3.02 4.54 12.63
CA ASP A 111 4.07 5.17 13.44
C ASP A 111 3.54 6.40 14.19
N TRP A 112 4.32 6.90 15.13
CA TRP A 112 4.11 8.19 15.77
C TRP A 112 4.49 9.32 14.82
N TYR A 113 3.62 10.34 14.76
CA TYR A 113 3.93 11.58 14.07
C TYR A 113 3.34 12.77 14.83
N LYS A 114 4.22 13.68 15.26
CA LYS A 114 3.88 14.90 16.03
C LYS A 114 2.91 14.64 17.20
N GLY A 115 3.20 13.60 17.99
CA GLY A 115 2.41 13.25 19.19
C GLY A 115 1.06 12.61 18.91
N LYS A 116 0.80 12.15 17.68
CA LYS A 116 -0.37 11.36 17.30
C LYS A 116 0.08 10.02 16.72
N TRP A 117 -0.72 8.98 16.93
CA TRP A 117 -0.48 7.68 16.33
C TRP A 117 -1.18 7.61 14.98
N ALA A 118 -0.41 7.41 13.90
CA ALA A 118 -0.90 7.33 12.54
C ALA A 118 -0.94 5.88 12.09
N ILE A 119 -2.07 5.45 11.54
CA ILE A 119 -2.23 4.15 10.89
C ILE A 119 -2.55 4.41 9.43
N MET A 120 -1.59 4.16 8.53
CA MET A 120 -1.79 4.26 7.10
C MET A 120 -2.26 2.92 6.56
N TYR A 121 -3.46 2.89 5.98
CA TYR A 121 -3.94 1.78 5.17
C TYR A 121 -3.73 2.11 3.70
N THR A 122 -3.31 1.15 2.90
CA THR A 122 -3.16 1.33 1.46
C THR A 122 -3.71 0.15 0.68
N TRP A 123 -4.28 0.47 -0.47
CA TRP A 123 -4.85 -0.47 -1.41
C TRP A 123 -4.16 -0.32 -2.76
N TYR A 124 -3.86 -1.46 -3.36
CA TYR A 124 -3.36 -1.54 -4.71
C TYR A 124 -4.51 -1.80 -5.68
N PHE A 125 -4.60 -0.97 -6.71
CA PHE A 125 -5.52 -1.12 -7.82
C PHE A 125 -4.71 -1.52 -9.05
N PRO A 126 -5.00 -2.67 -9.68
CA PRO A 126 -4.14 -3.21 -10.72
C PRO A 126 -4.18 -2.37 -12.01
N GLY A 127 -5.22 -1.54 -12.17
CA GLY A 127 -5.31 -0.54 -13.22
C GLY A 127 -6.14 0.67 -12.80
N ALA A 128 -5.71 1.85 -13.21
CA ALA A 128 -6.42 3.11 -13.07
C ALA A 128 -6.11 4.01 -14.29
N LEU A 129 -7.06 4.87 -14.63
CA LEU A 129 -6.86 5.91 -15.64
C LEU A 129 -5.91 6.96 -15.06
N ASP A 130 -4.87 7.29 -15.81
CA ASP A 130 -3.97 8.41 -15.58
C ASP A 130 -4.23 9.55 -16.59
N PRO A 131 -3.92 10.84 -16.29
CA PRO A 131 -4.08 11.94 -17.22
C PRO A 131 -3.43 11.73 -18.59
N THR A 132 -2.34 10.95 -18.65
CA THR A 132 -1.64 10.55 -19.87
C THR A 132 -2.35 9.47 -20.70
N THR A 133 -3.57 9.05 -20.32
CA THR A 133 -4.39 7.99 -20.96
C THR A 133 -3.85 6.58 -20.88
N GLN A 134 -2.80 6.35 -20.09
CA GLN A 134 -2.31 5.00 -19.82
C GLN A 134 -3.09 4.40 -18.64
N PHE A 135 -3.36 3.10 -18.70
CA PHE A 135 -3.91 2.35 -17.57
C PHE A 135 -2.73 1.81 -16.78
N VAL A 136 -2.45 2.45 -15.65
CA VAL A 136 -1.32 2.09 -14.79
C VAL A 136 -1.85 1.58 -13.47
N SER A 137 -1.12 0.68 -12.85
CA SER A 137 -1.42 0.29 -11.47
C SER A 137 -1.26 1.49 -10.54
N HIS A 138 -2.13 1.58 -9.55
CA HIS A 138 -2.22 2.75 -8.70
C HIS A 138 -2.39 2.35 -7.24
N TRP A 139 -1.72 3.07 -6.35
CA TRP A 139 -1.90 2.95 -4.92
C TRP A 139 -2.71 4.12 -4.37
N LEU A 140 -3.73 3.83 -3.57
CA LEU A 140 -4.39 4.83 -2.75
C LEU A 140 -4.23 4.49 -1.27
N TRP A 141 -4.34 5.50 -0.43
CA TRP A 141 -4.12 5.36 1.00
C TRP A 141 -5.17 6.09 1.82
N ALA A 142 -5.30 5.72 3.08
CA ALA A 142 -6.06 6.42 4.09
C ALA A 142 -5.26 6.44 5.38
N ILE A 143 -5.11 7.60 6.01
CA ILE A 143 -4.50 7.68 7.35
C ILE A 143 -5.58 7.89 8.39
N ILE A 144 -5.63 6.96 9.34
CA ILE A 144 -6.44 7.05 10.55
C ILE A 144 -5.52 7.58 11.65
N TRP A 145 -5.89 8.71 12.25
CA TRP A 145 -5.15 9.34 13.33
C TRP A 145 -5.81 9.04 14.66
N THR A 146 -5.02 8.56 15.63
CA THR A 146 -5.46 8.22 16.98
C THR A 146 -4.55 8.87 18.03
N ASN A 147 -4.97 8.86 19.29
CA ASN A 147 -4.17 9.36 20.42
C ASN A 147 -3.16 8.34 20.97
N SER A 148 -3.29 7.05 20.66
CA SER A 148 -2.47 5.98 21.22
C SER A 148 -2.37 4.78 20.27
N PRO A 149 -1.23 4.07 20.21
CA PRO A 149 -1.11 2.78 19.52
C PRO A 149 -1.84 1.65 20.26
N ASP A 150 -2.23 1.84 21.52
CA ASP A 150 -2.90 0.82 22.32
C ASP A 150 -4.39 0.74 21.96
N PRO A 151 -4.89 -0.38 21.42
CA PRO A 151 -6.29 -0.52 21.03
C PRO A 151 -7.27 -0.36 22.21
N ASP A 152 -6.88 -0.54 23.46
CA ASP A 152 -7.80 -0.43 24.59
C ASP A 152 -7.94 1.02 25.08
N GLU A 153 -6.93 1.86 24.82
CA GLU A 153 -6.86 3.26 25.25
C GLU A 153 -7.02 4.25 24.07
N SER A 154 -6.98 3.74 22.84
CA SER A 154 -7.00 4.57 21.64
C SER A 154 -8.39 5.11 21.33
N THR A 155 -8.42 6.33 20.83
CA THR A 155 -9.59 7.04 20.30
C THR A 155 -9.29 7.52 18.88
N LEU A 156 -10.28 7.39 18.00
CA LEU A 156 -10.21 7.95 16.64
C LEU A 156 -10.32 9.48 16.72
N LEU A 157 -9.32 10.19 16.21
CA LEU A 157 -9.26 11.64 16.26
C LEU A 157 -9.58 12.28 14.90
N ALA A 158 -8.92 11.79 13.85
CA ALA A 158 -9.02 12.38 12.52
C ALA A 158 -8.79 11.33 11.44
N VAL A 159 -9.16 11.66 10.21
CA VAL A 159 -8.91 10.86 9.01
C VAL A 159 -8.41 11.77 7.92
N THR A 160 -7.39 11.33 7.20
CA THR A 160 -6.90 12.03 6.01
C THR A 160 -6.92 11.09 4.82
N LEU A 161 -7.46 11.56 3.70
CA LEU A 161 -7.59 10.83 2.44
C LEU A 161 -6.94 11.63 1.30
N PRO A 162 -6.40 10.98 0.25
CA PRO A 162 -6.06 11.66 -0.99
C PRO A 162 -7.34 12.20 -1.64
N ARG A 163 -7.29 13.44 -2.12
CA ARG A 163 -8.39 14.04 -2.84
C ARG A 163 -8.52 13.40 -4.23
N LEU A 164 -9.73 13.39 -4.78
CA LEU A 164 -9.94 13.16 -6.21
C LEU A 164 -9.44 14.43 -6.94
N ALA A 165 -8.15 14.47 -7.28
CA ALA A 165 -7.30 15.60 -7.74
C ALA A 165 -5.98 15.60 -6.96
N ASP A 166 -5.24 16.70 -7.04
CA ASP A 166 -4.08 16.98 -6.21
C ASP A 166 -4.47 17.25 -4.74
N GLY A 167 -3.54 16.93 -3.83
CA GLY A 167 -3.66 17.22 -2.40
C GLY A 167 -4.48 16.21 -1.58
N VAL A 168 -4.87 16.64 -0.38
CA VAL A 168 -5.47 15.77 0.66
C VAL A 168 -6.75 16.38 1.23
N LYS A 169 -7.70 15.53 1.63
CA LYS A 169 -8.89 15.90 2.42
C LYS A 169 -8.68 15.46 3.87
N LYS A 170 -8.75 16.41 4.80
CA LYS A 170 -8.58 16.21 6.24
C LYS A 170 -9.94 16.31 6.93
N TYR A 171 -10.30 15.30 7.71
CA TYR A 171 -11.55 15.22 8.45
C TYR A 171 -11.25 15.25 9.95
N SER A 172 -11.44 16.42 10.57
CA SER A 172 -11.25 16.66 12.00
C SER A 172 -12.10 17.86 12.41
N PRO A 173 -13.17 17.70 13.22
CA PRO A 173 -13.67 16.44 13.77
C PRO A 173 -14.34 15.55 12.70
N LEU A 174 -14.45 14.24 12.97
CA LEU A 174 -15.23 13.33 12.12
C LEU A 174 -16.72 13.40 12.44
N HIS A 175 -17.53 13.52 11.39
CA HIS A 175 -18.97 13.33 11.53
C HIS A 175 -19.31 11.84 11.75
N SER A 176 -20.14 11.56 12.75
CA SER A 176 -20.57 10.19 13.12
C SER A 176 -21.18 9.40 11.96
N LYS A 177 -21.84 10.04 11.00
CA LYS A 177 -22.38 9.37 9.80
C LYS A 177 -21.33 8.61 8.98
N TYR A 178 -20.05 8.95 9.10
CA TYR A 178 -18.93 8.32 8.38
C TYR A 178 -18.22 7.22 9.19
N VAL A 179 -18.60 7.02 10.46
CA VAL A 179 -17.92 6.09 11.37
C VAL A 179 -18.94 5.12 11.95
N HIS A 180 -18.66 3.83 11.87
CA HIS A 180 -19.42 2.78 12.55
C HIS A 180 -18.72 2.39 13.85
N ASN A 181 -19.48 2.26 14.94
CA ASN A 181 -19.00 1.88 16.28
C ASN A 181 -17.77 2.66 16.78
N HIS A 182 -17.65 3.93 16.39
CA HIS A 182 -16.54 4.83 16.75
C HIS A 182 -15.14 4.37 16.31
N THR A 183 -15.02 3.31 15.53
CA THR A 183 -13.73 2.73 15.11
C THR A 183 -13.63 2.55 13.60
N THR A 184 -14.68 2.03 12.95
CA THR A 184 -14.64 1.70 11.53
C THR A 184 -15.03 2.91 10.69
N VAL A 185 -14.04 3.50 10.03
CA VAL A 185 -14.25 4.57 9.06
C VAL A 185 -14.75 4.01 7.73
N LYS A 186 -15.78 4.62 7.17
CA LYS A 186 -16.39 4.22 5.90
C LYS A 186 -15.83 5.08 4.76
N ILE A 187 -15.10 4.43 3.86
CA ILE A 187 -14.40 5.07 2.73
C ILE A 187 -15.05 4.61 1.42
N LYS A 188 -15.30 5.55 0.52
CA LYS A 188 -15.71 5.32 -0.86
C LYS A 188 -14.50 5.45 -1.77
N SER A 189 -14.28 4.42 -2.59
CA SER A 189 -13.37 4.42 -3.73
C SER A 189 -14.14 4.81 -4.98
N GLN A 190 -13.67 5.83 -5.70
CA GLN A 190 -14.33 6.30 -6.90
C GLN A 190 -13.32 6.76 -7.95
N GLN A 191 -13.63 6.47 -9.20
CA GLN A 191 -12.82 6.87 -10.34
C GLN A 191 -13.62 7.80 -11.26
N SER A 192 -13.12 9.01 -11.47
CA SER A 192 -13.70 9.94 -12.43
C SER A 192 -13.10 9.72 -13.81
N PHE A 193 -13.96 9.38 -14.78
CA PHE A 193 -13.56 9.23 -16.18
C PHE A 193 -13.15 10.59 -16.78
N TRP A 194 -13.89 11.66 -16.47
CA TRP A 194 -13.63 13.00 -17.01
C TRP A 194 -12.32 13.58 -16.48
N LEU A 195 -12.05 13.43 -15.18
CA LEU A 195 -10.79 13.87 -14.58
C LEU A 195 -9.64 12.89 -14.84
N LYS A 196 -9.92 11.65 -15.24
CA LYS A 196 -8.95 10.53 -15.29
C LYS A 196 -8.21 10.38 -13.96
N MET A 197 -8.97 10.38 -12.86
CA MET A 197 -8.40 10.29 -11.51
C MET A 197 -9.18 9.31 -10.65
N HIS A 198 -8.45 8.65 -9.76
CA HIS A 198 -8.97 7.73 -8.75
C HIS A 198 -8.62 8.31 -7.38
N GLY A 199 -9.58 8.33 -6.47
CA GLY A 199 -9.35 8.86 -5.13
C GLY A 199 -10.41 8.37 -4.14
N PHE A 200 -10.23 8.82 -2.89
CA PHE A 200 -11.06 8.42 -1.77
C PHE A 200 -11.89 9.57 -1.22
N GLU A 201 -13.01 9.19 -0.62
CA GLU A 201 -13.92 10.11 0.08
C GLU A 201 -14.62 9.38 1.22
N LEU A 202 -14.94 10.07 2.32
CA LEU A 202 -15.79 9.49 3.35
C LEU A 202 -17.23 9.30 2.85
N THR A 203 -17.88 8.24 3.28
CA THR A 203 -19.24 7.89 2.85
C THR A 203 -20.11 7.41 4.00
N SER A 204 -21.43 7.61 3.90
CA SER A 204 -22.38 7.03 4.83
C SER A 204 -22.67 5.56 4.53
N ARG A 205 -22.34 5.07 3.32
CA ARG A 205 -22.56 3.68 2.90
C ARG A 205 -21.48 2.76 3.48
N SER A 206 -21.88 1.60 3.99
CA SER A 206 -20.93 0.57 4.40
C SER A 206 -20.25 -0.03 3.18
N GLY A 207 -18.97 -0.37 3.32
CA GLY A 207 -18.18 -1.08 2.33
C GLY A 207 -17.83 -2.49 2.76
N GLU A 208 -16.94 -3.13 2.00
CA GLU A 208 -16.38 -4.43 2.32
C GLU A 208 -15.07 -4.26 3.11
N PHE A 209 -14.71 -5.31 3.87
CA PHE A 209 -13.39 -5.43 4.46
C PHE A 209 -12.50 -6.30 3.57
N GLN A 210 -11.22 -5.96 3.53
CA GLN A 210 -10.18 -6.79 2.92
C GLN A 210 -9.33 -7.39 4.03
N ASP A 211 -8.66 -8.50 3.73
CA ASP A 211 -7.68 -9.06 4.66
C ASP A 211 -6.53 -8.07 4.83
N LEU A 212 -6.21 -7.80 6.09
CA LEU A 212 -5.17 -6.84 6.47
C LEU A 212 -3.85 -7.56 6.68
N ILE A 213 -2.79 -7.05 6.08
CA ILE A 213 -1.42 -7.43 6.39
C ILE A 213 -0.62 -6.18 6.72
N THR A 214 0.02 -6.14 7.89
CA THR A 214 0.90 -5.02 8.26
C THR A 214 2.29 -5.21 7.65
N LEU A 215 3.02 -4.12 7.41
CA LEU A 215 4.34 -4.17 6.78
C LEU A 215 5.34 -5.04 7.56
N ASP A 216 5.20 -5.11 8.89
CA ASP A 216 5.99 -5.95 9.79
C ASP A 216 5.55 -7.42 9.85
N GLN A 217 4.38 -7.76 9.29
CA GLN A 217 3.87 -9.14 9.19
C GLN A 217 4.14 -9.79 7.82
N LEU A 218 4.63 -9.02 6.84
CA LEU A 218 5.05 -9.58 5.55
C LEU A 218 6.28 -10.46 5.70
N THR A 219 6.45 -11.39 4.76
CA THR A 219 7.73 -12.10 4.58
C THR A 219 8.82 -11.09 4.19
N ASP A 220 10.08 -11.44 4.46
CA ASP A 220 11.22 -10.59 4.12
C ASP A 220 11.28 -10.30 2.62
N GLU A 221 10.97 -11.29 1.77
CA GLU A 221 10.95 -11.16 0.31
C GLU A 221 9.84 -10.22 -0.15
N ALA A 222 8.62 -10.37 0.38
CA ALA A 222 7.49 -9.51 0.02
C ALA A 222 7.70 -8.07 0.49
N LYS A 223 8.28 -7.91 1.69
CA LYS A 223 8.63 -6.59 2.22
C LYS A 223 9.71 -5.93 1.38
N ALA A 224 10.80 -6.64 1.06
CA ALA A 224 11.85 -6.13 0.18
C ALA A 224 11.29 -5.71 -1.19
N ALA A 225 10.45 -6.56 -1.79
CA ALA A 225 9.80 -6.25 -3.05
C ALA A 225 8.90 -5.00 -2.96
N LEU A 226 8.10 -4.80 -1.91
CA LEU A 226 7.31 -3.56 -1.79
C LEU A 226 8.17 -2.31 -1.49
N MET A 227 9.31 -2.49 -0.82
CA MET A 227 10.16 -1.38 -0.39
C MET A 227 11.06 -0.82 -1.49
N THR A 228 11.26 -1.56 -2.58
CA THR A 228 12.07 -1.13 -3.73
C THR A 228 11.22 -0.40 -4.79
N ASN A 229 11.81 0.60 -5.44
CA ASN A 229 11.17 1.30 -6.56
C ASN A 229 11.32 0.47 -7.83
N HIS A 230 10.24 -0.19 -8.23
CA HIS A 230 10.22 -1.04 -9.44
C HIS A 230 9.69 -0.32 -10.66
N ARG A 231 9.03 0.83 -10.45
CA ARG A 231 8.41 1.60 -11.53
C ARG A 231 8.77 3.07 -11.45
N PRO A 232 9.07 3.72 -12.58
CA PRO A 232 9.46 5.12 -12.61
C PRO A 232 8.31 6.05 -12.18
N GLU A 233 7.06 5.64 -12.35
CA GLU A 233 5.90 6.43 -11.97
C GLU A 233 5.72 6.44 -10.44
N HIS A 234 5.64 7.64 -9.85
CA HIS A 234 5.48 7.81 -8.42
C HIS A 234 4.24 7.06 -7.88
N PHE A 235 3.09 7.20 -8.53
CA PHE A 235 1.83 6.57 -8.11
C PHE A 235 1.80 5.03 -8.22
N ALA A 236 2.80 4.44 -8.88
CA ALA A 236 2.89 3.00 -9.09
C ALA A 236 3.66 2.27 -7.98
N ASN A 237 4.34 3.00 -7.07
CA ASN A 237 5.01 2.39 -5.91
C ASN A 237 4.26 2.70 -4.60
N PRO A 238 4.29 1.82 -3.60
CA PRO A 238 3.43 1.92 -2.42
C PRO A 238 3.83 3.09 -1.50
N PRO A 239 2.86 3.77 -0.86
CA PRO A 239 3.14 4.85 0.11
C PRO A 239 3.68 4.34 1.45
N LEU A 240 3.94 3.03 1.57
CA LEU A 240 4.50 2.40 2.76
C LEU A 240 6.03 2.46 2.81
N GLN A 241 6.69 2.84 1.71
CA GLN A 241 8.14 3.02 1.65
C GLN A 241 8.60 4.15 2.57
N ASP A 242 9.76 4.03 3.22
CA ASP A 242 10.18 4.93 4.32
C ASP A 242 10.07 6.42 3.98
N LEU A 243 10.67 6.85 2.86
CA LEU A 243 10.64 8.25 2.43
C LEU A 243 9.20 8.71 2.16
N ARG A 244 8.44 7.91 1.41
CA ARG A 244 7.07 8.24 1.01
C ARG A 244 6.10 8.23 2.19
N PHE A 245 6.27 7.29 3.10
CA PHE A 245 5.48 7.19 4.32
C PHE A 245 5.60 8.48 5.12
N ASN A 246 6.83 8.96 5.31
CA ASN A 246 7.10 10.21 6.01
C ASN A 246 6.55 11.44 5.27
N GLU A 247 6.73 11.52 3.95
CA GLU A 247 6.16 12.60 3.11
C GLU A 247 4.63 12.64 3.19
N VAL A 248 3.99 11.48 3.11
CA VAL A 248 2.53 11.35 3.22
C VAL A 248 2.07 11.76 4.62
N LEU A 249 2.76 11.33 5.70
CA LEU A 249 2.43 11.77 7.07
C LEU A 249 2.54 13.29 7.23
N GLN A 250 3.59 13.91 6.68
CA GLN A 250 3.79 15.35 6.74
C GLN A 250 2.68 16.13 6.03
N MET A 251 2.34 15.72 4.82
CA MET A 251 1.24 16.32 4.06
C MET A 251 -0.12 16.09 4.73
N ALA A 252 -0.32 14.90 5.31
CA ALA A 252 -1.61 14.44 5.79
C ALA A 252 -1.97 14.89 7.21
N PHE A 253 -1.01 15.40 8.00
CA PHE A 253 -1.24 15.77 9.39
C PHE A 253 -2.38 16.80 9.54
N PRO A 254 -3.46 16.49 10.29
CA PRO A 254 -4.69 17.28 10.28
C PRO A 254 -4.84 18.23 11.48
N PHE A 255 -3.80 18.39 12.31
CA PHE A 255 -3.80 19.22 13.52
C PHE A 255 -2.81 20.38 13.43
#